data_AF-A0A7X9XS74-F1
#
_entry.id   AF-A0A7X9XS74-F1
#
_cell.length_a   1.000
_cell.length_b   1.000
_cell.length_c   1.000
_cell.angle_alpha   90.00
_cell.angle_beta   90.00
_cell.angle_gamma   90.00
#
_symmetry.space_group_name_H-M   'P 1'
#
loop_
_entity.id
_entity.type
_entity.pdbx_description
1 polymer ?
#
loop_
_entity_poly.entity_id
_entity_poly.type
_entity_poly.pdbx_seq_one_letter_code
_entity_poly.pdbx_strand_id
1 'polypeptide(L)' 'MIADNARYHHFKGIDDFLKGIENISFLYLPPYCSELNAIEHLWKNLRQAVIHNTVFEVFSQLIQQVKSHLD' A
#
# COMPACT_ATOMS: atom_id res chain seq x y z
N MET A 1 0.65 12.77 -0.08
CA MET A 1 0.75 11.30 -0.12
C MET A 1 1.88 10.86 0.78
N ILE A 2 1.70 9.78 1.56
CA ILE A 2 2.76 9.21 2.39
C ILE A 2 3.34 8.01 1.65
N ALA A 3 4.66 7.91 1.57
CA ALA A 3 5.36 6.82 0.89
C ALA A 3 6.52 6.30 1.74
N ASP A 4 6.83 5.01 1.58
CA ASP A 4 8.07 4.45 2.11
C ASP A 4 9.25 4.76 1.19
N ASN A 5 10.45 4.31 1.55
CA ASN A 5 11.67 4.52 0.77
C ASN A 5 11.91 3.45 -0.32
N ALA A 6 10.87 2.76 -0.80
CA ALA A 6 11.03 1.87 -1.93
C ALA A 6 11.59 2.62 -3.15
N ARG A 7 12.55 2.00 -3.86
CA ARG A 7 13.31 2.65 -4.94
C ARG A 7 12.43 3.25 -6.04
N TYR A 8 11.29 2.62 -6.32
CA TYR A 8 10.35 3.08 -7.35
C TYR A 8 9.55 4.32 -6.93
N HIS A 9 9.50 4.68 -5.65
CA HIS A 9 8.97 5.99 -5.22
C HIS A 9 9.96 7.14 -5.49
N HIS A 10 11.26 6.84 -5.56
CA HIS A 10 12.35 7.80 -5.78
C HIS A 10 12.84 7.84 -7.24
N PHE A 11 11.97 7.57 -8.22
CA PHE A 11 12.39 7.56 -9.62
C PHE A 11 12.80 8.97 -10.09
N LYS A 12 13.77 9.04 -11.00
CA LYS A 12 14.48 10.28 -11.40
C LYS A 12 13.58 11.45 -11.87
N GLY A 13 12.33 11.18 -12.25
CA GLY A 13 11.39 12.18 -12.76
C GLY A 13 10.25 12.53 -11.80
N ILE A 14 10.25 12.03 -10.56
CA ILE A 14 9.14 12.25 -9.63
C ILE A 14 8.92 13.72 -9.33
N ASP A 15 9.99 14.49 -9.13
CA ASP A 15 9.89 15.92 -8.83
C ASP A 15 9.29 16.72 -9.99
N ASP A 16 9.70 16.40 -11.23
CA ASP A 16 9.15 17.06 -12.42
C ASP A 16 7.70 16.66 -12.69
N PHE A 17 7.34 15.40 -12.41
CA PHE A 17 5.96 14.93 -12.47
C PHE A 17 5.09 15.65 -11.43
N LEU A 18 5.58 15.81 -10.21
CA LEU A 18 4.86 16.48 -9.12
C LEU A 18 4.64 17.97 -9.36
N LYS A 19 5.55 18.66 -10.06
CA LYS A 19 5.34 20.06 -10.48
C LYS A 19 4.11 20.24 -11.36
N GLY A 20 3.72 19.21 -12.12
CA GLY A 20 2.55 19.23 -13.00
C GLY A 20 1.23 18.95 -12.29
N ILE A 21 1.25 18.59 -11.00
CA ILE A 21 0.06 18.25 -10.23
C ILE A 21 -0.12 19.25 -9.09
N GLU A 22 -1.18 20.04 -9.15
CA GLU A 22 -1.53 20.94 -8.06
C GLU A 22 -2.00 20.15 -6.83
N ASN A 23 -1.56 20.58 -5.64
CA ASN A 23 -2.00 20.09 -4.32
C ASN A 23 -1.56 18.67 -3.94
N ILE A 24 -0.60 18.05 -4.63
CA ILE A 24 0.00 16.77 -4.22
C ILE A 24 1.46 16.97 -3.85
N SER A 25 1.83 16.53 -2.65
CA SER A 25 3.22 16.39 -2.21
C SER A 25 3.48 14.99 -1.68
N PHE A 26 4.72 14.52 -1.75
CA PHE A 26 5.14 13.26 -1.14
C PHE A 26 5.79 13.54 0.22
N LEU A 27 5.39 12.76 1.22
CA LEU A 27 6.04 12.69 2.53
C LEU A 27 6.66 11.31 2.66
N TYR A 28 7.99 11.25 2.64
CA TYR A 28 8.72 10.00 2.83
C TYR A 28 8.88 9.70 4.31
N LEU A 29 8.58 8.45 4.69
CA LEU A 29 8.81 7.98 6.05
C LEU A 29 10.31 7.84 6.34
N PRO A 30 10.75 7.98 7.60
CA PRO A 30 12.12 7.67 7.98
C PRO A 30 12.45 6.19 7.67
N PRO A 31 13.73 5.87 7.38
CA PRO A 31 14.14 4.50 7.10
C PRO A 31 13.75 3.54 8.23
N TYR A 32 13.28 2.35 7.84
CA TYR A 32 12.88 1.25 8.75
C TYR A 32 11.71 1.54 9.69
N CYS A 33 10.96 2.63 9.49
CA CYS A 33 9.77 2.97 10.29
C CYS A 33 8.47 2.46 9.67
N SER A 34 8.35 1.15 9.50
CA SER A 34 7.13 0.54 8.92
C SER A 34 5.90 0.72 9.81
N GLU A 35 6.08 0.88 11.11
CA GLU A 35 5.04 1.17 12.10
C GLU A 35 4.34 2.52 11.87
N LEU A 36 5.00 3.46 11.19
CA LEU A 36 4.40 4.75 10.82
C LEU A 36 3.57 4.67 9.54
N ASN A 37 3.65 3.56 8.81
CA ASN A 37 2.92 3.36 7.57
C ASN A 37 1.56 2.72 7.84
N ALA A 38 0.49 3.53 7.77
CA ALA A 38 -0.88 3.06 8.05
C ALA A 38 -1.33 1.86 7.20
N ILE A 39 -0.78 1.69 6.00
CA ILE A 39 -1.10 0.54 5.14
C ILE A 39 -0.69 -0.80 5.77
N GLU A 40 0.36 -0.83 6.59
CA GLU A 40 0.81 -2.05 7.28
C GLU A 40 -0.24 -2.56 8.27
N HIS A 41 -0.97 -1.65 8.93
CA HIS A 41 -2.09 -2.00 9.79
C HIS A 41 -3.25 -2.60 8.98
N LEU A 42 -3.55 -2.03 7.81
CA LEU A 42 -4.57 -2.58 6.89
C LEU A 42 -4.18 -4.00 6.46
N TRP A 43 -2.93 -4.21 6.04
CA TRP A 43 -2.45 -5.54 5.63
C TRP A 43 -2.50 -6.57 6.76
N LYS A 44 -2.16 -6.17 7.98
CA LYS A 44 -2.27 -7.04 9.15
C LYS A 44 -3.71 -7.47 9.39
N ASN A 45 -4.66 -6.53 9.35
CA ASN A 45 -6.08 -6.82 9.56
C ASN A 45 -6.64 -7.71 8.44
N LEU A 46 -6.33 -7.38 7.19
CA LEU A 46 -6.77 -8.15 6.03
C LEU A 46 -6.20 -9.58 6.04
N ARG A 47 -4.93 -9.74 6.41
CA ARG A 47 -4.33 -11.08 6.56
C ARG A 47 -5.10 -11.88 7.62
N GLN A 48 -5.40 -11.29 8.77
CA GLN A 48 -6.11 -11.97 9.85
C GLN A 48 -7.55 -12.32 9.48
N ALA A 49 -8.25 -11.43 8.79
CA ALA A 49 -9.67 -11.59 8.49
C ALA A 49 -9.96 -12.46 7.24
N VAL A 50 -9.12 -12.38 6.21
CA VAL A 50 -9.42 -12.97 4.89
C VAL A 50 -8.48 -14.12 4.54
N ILE A 51 -7.18 -13.93 4.73
CA ILE A 51 -6.15 -14.83 4.16
C ILE A 51 -5.75 -15.93 5.15
N HIS A 52 -5.79 -15.64 6.45
CA HIS A 52 -5.30 -16.55 7.48
C HIS A 52 -6.07 -17.88 7.49
N ASN A 53 -5.33 -18.98 7.35
CA ASN A 53 -5.87 -20.35 7.28
C ASN A 53 -6.91 -20.61 6.17
N THR A 54 -6.92 -19.78 5.12
CA THR A 54 -7.81 -19.94 3.97
C THR A 54 -7.01 -20.38 2.75
N VAL A 55 -7.44 -21.45 2.10
CA VAL A 55 -6.90 -21.87 0.80
C VAL A 55 -7.85 -21.41 -0.30
N PHE A 56 -7.30 -20.73 -1.31
CA PHE A 56 -8.03 -20.31 -2.50
C PHE A 56 -7.60 -21.19 -3.66
N GLU A 57 -8.56 -21.78 -4.37
CA GLU A 57 -8.29 -22.63 -5.53
C GLU A 57 -7.82 -21.81 -6.73
N VAL A 58 -8.33 -20.59 -6.85
CA VAL A 58 -7.99 -19.65 -7.93
C VAL A 58 -7.83 -18.23 -7.38
N PHE A 59 -6.94 -17.46 -8.00
CA PHE A 59 -6.61 -16.10 -7.56
C PHE A 59 -7.82 -15.14 -7.54
N SER A 60 -8.80 -15.37 -8.42
CA SER A 60 -10.03 -14.56 -8.45
C SER A 60 -10.86 -14.67 -7.17
N GLN A 61 -10.83 -15.82 -6.49
CA GLN A 61 -11.51 -16.00 -5.20
C GLN A 61 -10.88 -15.10 -4.13
N LEU A 62 -9.55 -15.05 -4.07
CA LEU A 62 -8.82 -14.15 -3.16
C LEU A 62 -9.20 -12.69 -3.42
N ILE A 63 -9.18 -12.26 -4.69
CA ILE A 63 -9.57 -10.88 -5.05
C ILE A 63 -10.99 -10.56 -4.59
N GLN A 64 -11.95 -11.47 -4.83
CA GLN A 64 -13.34 -11.25 -4.46
C GLN A 64 -13.51 -11.13 -2.94
N GLN A 65 -12.82 -11.98 -2.17
CA GLN A 65 -12.89 -11.92 -0.71
C GLN A 65 -12.24 -10.66 -0.16
N VAL A 66 -11.09 -10.25 -0.71
CA VAL A 66 -10.44 -8.98 -0.34
C VAL A 66 -11.35 -7.79 -0.63
N LYS A 67 -11.98 -7.73 -1.81
CA LYS A 67 -12.93 -6.65 -2.14
C LYS A 67 -14.11 -6.62 -1.17
N SER A 68 -14.75 -7.77 -0.96
CA SER A 68 -15.93 -7.87 -0.09
C SER A 68 -15.63 -7.53 1.38
N HIS A 69 -14.37 -7.61 1.82
CA HIS A 69 -13.94 -7.21 3.16
C HIS A 69 -13.59 -5.72 3.28
N LEU A 70 -13.25 -5.07 2.16
CA LEU A 70 -12.89 -3.66 2.11
C LEU A 70 -14.08 -2.74 1.78
N ASP A 71 -15.16 -3.31 1.22
CA ASP A 71 -16.46 -2.66 0.99
C ASP A 71 -17.23 -2.47 2.32
#